data_AF-A0A6N9Z7J0-F1
#
_entry.id   AF-A0A6N9Z7J0-F1
#
_cell.length_a   1.000
_cell.length_b   1.000
_cell.length_c   1.000
_cell.angle_alpha   90.00
_cell.angle_beta   90.00
_cell.angle_gamma   90.00
#
_symmetry.space_group_name_H-M   'P 1'
#
loop_
_entity.id
_entity.type
_entity.pdbx_description
1 polymer ?
#
loop_
_entity_poly.entity_id
_entity_poly.type
_entity_poly.pdbx_seq_one_letter_code
_entity_poly.pdbx_strand_id
1 'polypeptide(L)'
;MWPKLTGTQTIKGITYTPDGEDVIADGTATDWAVLKQTIHLADGDYLISGNSKRIQIGANGTYLHPADNPQHITAGDYDCEISLPAGTVCNKQRFTPRLYRI
;
A
#
# COMPACT_ATOMS: atom_id res chain seq x y z
N MET A 1 -10.03 -4.45 5.55
CA MET A 1 -9.45 -5.26 4.46
C MET A 1 -8.70 -4.33 3.53
N TRP A 2 -7.46 -4.65 3.16
CA TRP A 2 -6.67 -3.79 2.28
C TRP A 2 -7.24 -3.83 0.86
N PRO A 3 -7.20 -2.71 0.10
CA PRO A 3 -7.73 -2.70 -1.26
C PRO A 3 -6.96 -3.65 -2.19
N LYS A 4 -7.68 -4.54 -2.86
CA LYS A 4 -7.10 -5.44 -3.86
C LYS A 4 -6.82 -4.69 -5.15
N LEU A 5 -5.64 -4.91 -5.72
CA LEU A 5 -5.35 -4.43 -7.07
C LEU A 5 -6.18 -5.22 -8.09
N THR A 6 -6.90 -4.52 -8.96
CA THR A 6 -7.86 -5.13 -9.91
C THR A 6 -7.22 -5.52 -11.24
N GLY A 7 -6.00 -5.07 -11.50
CA GLY A 7 -5.25 -5.38 -12.71
C GLY A 7 -3.82 -4.86 -12.64
N THR A 8 -2.97 -5.35 -13.53
CA THR A 8 -1.58 -4.90 -13.62
C THR A 8 -1.50 -3.43 -14.02
N GLN A 9 -0.64 -2.66 -13.35
CA GLN A 9 -0.41 -1.25 -13.61
C GLN A 9 1.08 -0.96 -13.69
N THR A 10 1.51 -0.15 -14.65
CA THR A 10 2.90 0.31 -14.74
C THR A 10 2.96 1.81 -14.47
N ILE A 11 3.73 2.19 -13.45
CA ILE A 11 3.87 3.57 -12.99
C ILE A 11 5.36 3.88 -12.89
N LYS A 12 5.83 4.87 -13.65
CA LYS A 12 7.21 5.38 -13.61
C LYS A 12 8.27 4.25 -13.62
N GLY A 13 8.11 3.26 -14.49
CA GLY A 13 9.07 2.16 -14.67
C GLY A 13 8.90 0.97 -13.71
N ILE A 14 7.98 1.04 -12.75
CA ILE A 14 7.60 -0.10 -11.90
C ILE A 14 6.29 -0.70 -12.41
N THR A 15 6.27 -2.01 -12.60
CA THR A 15 5.06 -2.78 -12.89
C THR A 15 4.55 -3.44 -11.62
N TYR A 16 3.34 -3.08 -11.19
CA TYR A 16 2.62 -3.63 -10.06
C TYR A 16 1.62 -4.67 -10.56
N THR A 17 1.76 -5.90 -10.11
CA THR A 17 0.90 -7.04 -10.48
C THR A 17 0.12 -7.52 -9.25
N PRO A 18 -1.21 -7.74 -9.34
CA PRO A 18 -1.98 -8.28 -8.24
C PRO A 18 -1.60 -9.74 -7.95
N ASP A 19 -1.51 -10.09 -6.66
CA ASP A 19 -1.37 -11.47 -6.21
C ASP A 19 -2.24 -11.71 -4.95
N GLY A 20 -3.54 -11.96 -5.16
CA GLY A 20 -4.50 -12.04 -4.08
C GLY A 20 -4.71 -10.69 -3.39
N GLU A 21 -4.26 -10.57 -2.13
CA GLU A 21 -4.23 -9.31 -1.37
C GLU A 21 -2.87 -8.63 -1.40
N ASP A 22 -1.87 -9.29 -1.98
CA ASP A 22 -0.51 -8.78 -2.12
C ASP A 22 -0.34 -8.05 -3.45
N VAL A 23 0.73 -7.27 -3.52
CA VAL A 23 1.18 -6.61 -4.74
C VAL A 23 2.62 -7.01 -5.03
N ILE A 24 2.88 -7.49 -6.23
CA ILE A 24 4.24 -7.75 -6.72
C ILE A 24 4.69 -6.57 -7.56
N ALA A 25 5.80 -5.93 -7.18
CA ALA A 25 6.44 -4.88 -7.95
C ALA A 25 7.68 -5.40 -8.67
N ASP A 26 7.85 -5.02 -9.93
CA ASP A 26 9.01 -5.38 -10.74
C ASP A 26 9.46 -4.21 -11.62
N GLY A 27 10.76 -4.07 -11.84
CA GLY A 27 11.36 -2.99 -12.63
C GLY A 27 12.14 -1.97 -11.80
N THR A 28 12.47 -0.84 -12.42
CA THR A 28 13.23 0.24 -11.77
C THR A 28 12.44 1.54 -11.86
N ALA A 29 12.26 2.20 -10.71
CA ALA A 29 11.56 3.47 -10.61
C ALA A 29 12.37 4.57 -11.31
N THR A 30 11.85 5.12 -12.40
CA THR A 30 12.48 6.22 -13.15
C THR A 30 12.24 7.59 -12.52
N ASP A 31 11.28 7.67 -11.62
CA ASP A 31 10.85 8.83 -10.84
C ASP A 31 10.15 8.32 -9.56
N TRP A 32 9.51 9.18 -8.78
CA TRP A 32 8.69 8.76 -7.65
C TRP A 32 7.44 7.99 -8.11
N ALA A 33 7.46 6.65 -7.97
CA ALA A 33 6.36 5.78 -8.36
C ALA A 33 5.42 5.54 -7.18
N VAL A 34 4.16 5.94 -7.31
CA VAL A 34 3.12 5.76 -6.28
C VAL A 34 1.98 4.95 -6.86
N LEU A 35 1.81 3.72 -6.36
CA LEU A 35 0.55 3.00 -6.55
C LEU A 35 -0.40 3.45 -5.45
N LYS A 36 -1.57 4.00 -5.82
CA LYS A 36 -2.55 4.55 -4.88
C LYS A 36 -3.93 3.89 -5.06
N GLN A 37 -4.58 3.56 -3.96
CA GLN A 37 -5.98 3.14 -3.92
C GLN A 37 -6.70 3.75 -2.73
N THR A 38 -7.95 4.11 -2.92
CA THR A 38 -8.81 4.66 -1.85
C THR A 38 -9.67 3.56 -1.24
N ILE A 39 -9.83 3.57 0.08
CA ILE A 39 -10.81 2.74 0.77
C ILE A 39 -11.68 3.56 1.70
N HIS A 40 -12.92 3.11 1.85
CA HIS A 40 -13.84 3.59 2.88
C HIS A 40 -13.97 2.51 3.96
N LEU A 41 -13.68 2.88 5.21
CA LEU A 41 -13.86 2.03 6.38
C LEU A 41 -15.13 2.48 7.12
N ALA A 42 -16.12 1.59 7.18
CA ALA A 42 -17.32 1.81 7.97
C ALA A 42 -17.00 1.80 9.47
N ASP A 43 -17.93 2.30 10.30
CA ASP A 43 -17.81 2.37 11.76
C ASP A 43 -17.27 1.08 12.38
N GLY A 44 -16.16 1.23 13.13
CA GLY A 44 -15.46 0.13 13.80
C GLY A 44 -14.00 0.45 14.05
N ASP A 45 -13.35 -0.48 14.74
CA ASP A 45 -11.92 -0.44 15.02
C ASP A 45 -11.17 -1.35 14.04
N TYR A 46 -10.05 -0.87 13.55
CA TYR A 46 -9.23 -1.58 12.58
C TYR A 46 -7.77 -1.61 13.01
N LEU A 47 -7.09 -2.69 12.63
CA LEU A 47 -5.66 -2.86 12.76
C LEU A 47 -5.03 -2.99 11.38
N ILE A 48 -4.04 -2.15 11.09
CA ILE A 48 -3.24 -2.23 9.87
C ILE A 48 -1.84 -2.79 10.16
N SER A 49 -1.34 -3.67 9.30
CA SER A 49 0.05 -4.15 9.30
C SER A 49 0.60 -4.29 7.87
N GLY A 50 1.92 -4.36 7.73
CA GLY A 50 2.57 -4.52 6.44
C GLY A 50 4.01 -5.01 6.57
N ASN A 51 4.62 -5.47 5.48
CA ASN A 51 6.00 -5.96 5.46
C ASN A 51 7.04 -4.91 5.00
N SER A 52 6.61 -3.69 4.70
CA SER A 52 7.50 -2.64 4.19
C SER A 52 7.05 -1.23 4.57
N LYS A 53 8.00 -0.36 4.94
CA LYS A 53 7.74 1.07 5.19
C LYS A 53 7.26 1.84 3.95
N ARG A 54 7.39 1.23 2.77
CA ARG A 54 6.89 1.76 1.49
C ARG A 54 5.38 1.62 1.36
N ILE A 55 4.78 0.71 2.13
CA ILE A 55 3.33 0.65 2.32
C ILE A 55 2.99 1.76 3.30
N GLN A 56 2.00 2.58 2.96
CA GLN A 56 1.48 3.61 3.84
C GLN A 56 -0.03 3.76 3.67
N ILE A 57 -0.69 4.23 4.73
CA ILE A 57 -2.09 4.61 4.67
C ILE A 57 -2.23 6.04 5.19
N GLY A 58 -2.98 6.87 4.47
CA GLY A 58 -3.13 8.28 4.78
C GLY A 58 -4.58 8.69 4.96
N ALA A 59 -4.86 9.53 5.95
CA ALA A 59 -6.14 10.25 6.07
C ALA A 59 -5.87 11.68 6.51
N ASN A 60 -6.58 12.64 5.91
CA ASN A 60 -6.49 14.07 6.26
C ASN A 60 -5.05 14.62 6.30
N GLY A 61 -4.18 14.16 5.39
CA GLY A 61 -2.78 14.59 5.30
C GLY A 61 -1.82 13.93 6.30
N THR A 62 -2.29 13.04 7.18
CA THR A 62 -1.44 12.23 8.06
C THR A 62 -1.20 10.87 7.43
N TYR A 63 0.05 10.42 7.35
CA TYR A 63 0.42 9.09 6.86
C TYR A 63 0.93 8.19 7.99
N LEU A 64 0.54 6.93 7.91
CA LEU A 64 0.88 5.85 8.82
C LEU A 64 1.64 4.75 8.06
N HIS A 65 2.74 4.27 8.63
CA HIS A 65 3.60 3.24 8.04
C HIS A 65 3.45 1.91 8.81
N PRO A 66 2.63 0.97 8.34
CA PRO A 66 2.22 -0.21 9.09
C PRO A 66 3.30 -1.29 9.26
N ALA A 67 4.49 -1.09 8.68
CA ALA A 67 5.61 -2.03 8.79
C ALA A 67 6.49 -1.83 10.02
N ASP A 68 6.33 -0.71 10.74
CA ASP A 68 7.08 -0.45 11.96
C ASP A 68 6.45 -1.14 13.17
N ASN A 69 5.11 -1.17 13.23
CA ASN A 69 4.30 -1.98 14.12
C ASN A 69 2.86 -1.97 13.59
N PRO A 70 2.01 -2.96 13.94
CA PRO A 70 0.59 -2.86 13.69
C PRO A 70 -0.01 -1.62 14.36
N GLN A 71 -0.85 -0.88 13.64
CA GLN A 71 -1.43 0.39 14.12
C GLN A 71 -2.94 0.37 14.09
N HIS A 72 -3.55 0.95 15.12
CA HIS A 72 -4.99 1.15 15.17
C HIS A 72 -5.39 2.33 14.29
N ILE A 73 -6.45 2.15 13.51
CA ILE A 73 -7.10 3.23 12.75
C ILE A 73 -8.61 3.13 12.92
N THR A 74 -9.27 4.28 12.85
CA THR A 74 -10.73 4.39 12.98
C THR A 74 -11.41 4.23 11.62
N ALA A 75 -12.74 4.26 11.63
CA ALA A 75 -13.54 4.45 10.43
C ALA A 75 -13.19 5.76 9.70
N GLY A 76 -13.41 5.80 8.39
CA GLY A 76 -13.13 6.94 7.54
C GLY A 76 -12.62 6.58 6.15
N ASP A 77 -12.32 7.61 5.36
CA ASP A 77 -11.72 7.47 4.04
C ASP A 77 -10.19 7.53 4.14
N TYR A 78 -9.53 6.58 3.49
CA TYR A 78 -8.09 6.44 3.53
C TYR A 78 -7.50 6.24 2.14
N ASP A 79 -6.34 6.85 1.93
CA ASP A 79 -5.45 6.63 0.80
C ASP A 79 -4.42 5.56 1.14
N CYS A 80 -4.54 4.39 0.53
CA CYS A 80 -3.59 3.29 0.62
C CYS A 80 -2.55 3.42 -0.49
N GLU A 81 -1.27 3.45 -0.13
CA GLU A 81 -0.19 3.73 -1.09
C GLU A 81 0.99 2.75 -0.95
N ILE A 82 1.60 2.43 -2.09
CA ILE A 82 2.95 1.85 -2.16
C ILE A 82 3.84 2.86 -2.88
N SER A 83 4.74 3.49 -2.12
CA SER A 83 5.60 4.57 -2.58
C SER A 83 7.03 4.09 -2.79
N LEU A 84 7.53 4.21 -4.03
CA LEU A 84 8.88 3.83 -4.43
C LEU A 84 9.63 5.06 -4.95
N PRO A 85 10.63 5.58 -4.21
CA PRO A 85 11.45 6.70 -4.67
C PRO A 85 12.19 6.39 -5.97
N ALA A 86 12.57 7.43 -6.70
CA ALA A 86 13.38 7.31 -7.91
C ALA A 86 14.65 6.48 -7.65
N GLY A 87 15.02 5.63 -8.62
CA GLY A 87 16.14 4.70 -8.52
C GLY A 87 15.86 3.42 -7.72
N THR A 88 14.66 3.28 -7.13
CA THR A 88 14.28 2.02 -6.48
C THR A 88 14.22 0.89 -7.51
N VAL A 89 15.01 -0.16 -7.28
CA VAL A 89 14.97 -1.39 -8.07
C VAL A 89 14.12 -2.43 -7.33
N CYS A 90 13.12 -2.97 -8.01
CA CYS A 90 12.31 -4.09 -7.57
C CYS A 90 12.54 -5.28 -8.49
N ASN A 91 12.85 -6.44 -7.92
CA ASN A 91 12.96 -7.71 -8.63
C ASN A 91 11.91 -8.66 -8.07
N LYS A 92 10.69 -8.55 -8.59
CA LYS A 92 9.48 -9.21 -8.07
C LYS A 92 9.30 -9.03 -6.56
N GLN A 93 9.56 -7.82 -6.07
CA GLN A 93 9.41 -7.50 -4.65
C GLN A 93 7.93 -7.60 -4.26
N ARG A 94 7.65 -8.34 -3.20
CA ARG A 94 6.29 -8.54 -2.67
C ARG A 94 5.97 -7.54 -1.57
N PHE A 95 4.86 -6.85 -1.71
CA PHE A 95 4.24 -6.01 -0.68
C PHE A 95 3.01 -6.72 -0.13
N THR A 96 2.97 -6.95 1.18
CA THR A 96 1.90 -7.70 1.87
C THR A 96 1.17 -6.80 2.88
N PRO A 97 0.39 -5.82 2.41
CA PRO A 97 -0.42 -5.00 3.29
C PRO A 97 -1.57 -5.81 3.85
N ARG A 98 -1.91 -5.56 5.10
CA ARG A 98 -2.96 -6.27 5.82
C ARG A 98 -3.77 -5.28 6.63
N LEU A 99 -5.09 -5.40 6.55
CA LEU A 99 -6.02 -4.55 7.28
C LEU A 99 -7.18 -5.40 7.78
N TYR A 100 -7.33 -5.49 9.08
CA TYR A 100 -8.32 -6.31 9.74
C TYR A 100 -9.24 -5.44 10.59
N ARG A 101 -10.52 -5.81 10.63
CA ARG A 101 -11.45 -5.28 11.63
C ARG A 101 -11.28 -6.10 12.90
N ILE A 102 -11.25 -5.44 14.05
CA ILE A 102 -11.12 -6.07 15.37
C ILE A 102 -12.37 -5.88 16.21
#